data_AF-A0A087T010-F1
#
_entry.id   AF-A0A087T010-F1
#
_cell.length_a   1.000
_cell.length_b   1.000
_cell.length_c   1.000
_cell.angle_alpha   90.00
_cell.angle_beta   90.00
_cell.angle_gamma   90.00
#
_symmetry.space_group_name_H-M   'P 1'
#
loop_
_entity.id
_entity.type
_entity.pdbx_description
1 polymer ?
#
loop_
_entity_poly.entity_id
_entity_poly.type
_entity_poly.pdbx_seq_one_letter_code
_entity_poly.pdbx_strand_id
1 'polypeptide(L)' 'MGGIEDCYTSARGSTAILGNLAKATYLAIQKTYSYLTPDLWTENPLIKSPYQEYSDYLMMNHRPVGAGQQRQEQV' A
#
# COMPACT_ATOMS: atom_id res chain seq x y z
N MET A 1 3.12 -8.99 -10.76
CA MET A 1 2.49 -10.28 -10.42
C MET A 1 2.79 -10.60 -8.96
N GLY A 2 1.89 -11.29 -8.25
CA GLY A 2 2.00 -11.54 -6.80
C GLY A 2 3.08 -12.52 -6.35
N GLY A 3 3.96 -12.99 -7.24
CA GLY A 3 5.06 -13.89 -6.90
C GLY A 3 4.64 -15.29 -6.43
N ILE A 4 3.40 -15.72 -6.68
CA ILE A 4 2.88 -17.04 -6.31
C ILE A 4 3.28 -18.05 -7.38
N GLU A 5 3.95 -19.14 -6.97
CA GLU A 5 4.38 -20.24 -7.87
C GLU A 5 3.19 -21.11 -8.26
N ASP A 6 2.47 -21.64 -7.26
CA ASP A 6 1.33 -22.53 -7.45
C ASP A 6 0.12 -22.08 -6.59
N CYS A 7 -1.07 -22.03 -7.19
CA CYS A 7 -2.32 -21.82 -6.46
C CYS A 7 -3.54 -22.42 -7.16
N TYR A 8 -4.47 -22.95 -6.38
CA TYR A 8 -5.81 -23.27 -6.87
C TYR A 8 -6.70 -22.03 -6.79
N THR A 9 -7.54 -21.84 -7.80
CA THR A 9 -8.46 -20.70 -7.86
C THR A 9 -9.89 -21.17 -8.06
N SER A 10 -10.83 -20.44 -7.46
CA SER A 10 -12.25 -20.55 -7.78
C SER A 10 -12.84 -19.15 -7.81
N ALA A 11 -13.74 -18.90 -8.75
CA ALA A 11 -14.37 -17.62 -8.93
C ALA A 11 -15.89 -17.81 -9.03
N ARG A 12 -16.64 -16.92 -8.37
CA ARG A 12 -18.12 -16.93 -8.37
C ARG A 12 -18.63 -15.51 -8.54
N GLY A 13 -19.74 -15.34 -9.26
CA GLY A 13 -20.36 -14.04 -9.53
C GLY A 13 -20.14 -13.59 -10.98
N SER A 14 -20.24 -12.28 -11.24
CA SER A 14 -20.04 -11.70 -12.59
C SER A 14 -18.55 -11.59 -12.93
N THR A 15 -17.93 -12.73 -13.20
CA THR A 15 -16.50 -12.86 -13.51
C THR A 15 -16.14 -12.37 -14.91
N ALA A 16 -17.13 -12.21 -15.79
CA ALA A 16 -16.94 -11.69 -17.15
C ALA A 16 -16.53 -10.20 -17.18
N ILE A 17 -16.80 -9.46 -16.09
CA ILE A 17 -16.38 -8.07 -15.97
C ILE A 17 -14.93 -8.03 -15.46
N LEU A 18 -13.99 -7.72 -16.36
CA LEU A 18 -12.55 -7.73 -16.09
C LEU A 18 -12.16 -6.97 -14.81
N GLY A 19 -12.69 -5.76 -14.62
CA GLY A 19 -12.36 -4.93 -13.45
C GLY A 19 -12.78 -5.57 -12.13
N ASN A 20 -13.93 -6.26 -12.10
CA ASN A 20 -14.40 -6.94 -10.91
C ASN A 20 -13.55 -8.18 -10.59
N LEU A 21 -13.21 -8.97 -11.61
CA LEU A 21 -12.35 -10.13 -11.44
C LEU A 21 -10.95 -9.72 -10.95
N ALA A 22 -10.34 -8.72 -11.60
CA ALA A 22 -9.01 -8.23 -11.22
C ALA A 22 -8.98 -7.68 -9.79
N LYS A 23 -10.01 -6.90 -9.41
CA LYS A 23 -10.16 -6.39 -8.04
C LYS A 23 -10.36 -7.50 -7.03
N ALA A 24 -11.17 -8.52 -7.35
CA ALA A 24 -11.39 -9.66 -6.47
C ALA A 24 -10.09 -10.44 -6.22
N THR A 25 -9.29 -10.69 -7.26
CA THR A 25 -7.99 -11.36 -7.13
C THR A 25 -7.01 -10.53 -6.31
N TYR A 26 -6.94 -9.21 -6.53
CA TYR A 26 -6.10 -8.32 -5.73
C TYR A 26 -6.47 -8.36 -4.24
N LEU A 27 -7.78 -8.29 -3.95
CA LEU A 27 -8.28 -8.37 -2.57
C LEU A 27 -8.02 -9.74 -1.92
N ALA A 28 -8.08 -10.82 -2.69
CA ALA A 28 -7.76 -12.16 -2.18
C ALA A 28 -6.29 -12.25 -1.74
N ILE A 29 -5.36 -11.70 -2.53
CA ILE A 29 -3.93 -11.63 -2.17
C ILE A 29 -3.72 -10.70 -0.97
N GLN A 30 -4.35 -9.52 -0.92
CA GLN A 30 -4.24 -8.62 0.24
C GLN A 30 -4.66 -9.31 1.55
N LYS A 31 -5.70 -10.14 1.50
CA LYS A 31 -6.21 -10.85 2.67
C LYS A 31 -5.22 -11.89 3.22
N THR A 32 -4.22 -12.33 2.47
CA THR A 32 -3.22 -13.27 3.00
C THR A 32 -2.41 -12.64 4.14
N TYR A 33 -2.08 -11.34 4.05
CA TYR A 33 -1.44 -10.60 5.13
C TYR A 33 -2.38 -10.30 6.31
N SER A 34 -3.69 -10.25 6.06
CA SER A 34 -4.69 -10.05 7.11
C SER A 34 -5.06 -11.35 7.83
N TYR A 35 -4.70 -12.51 7.28
CA TYR A 35 -4.98 -13.80 7.88
C TYR A 35 -3.93 -14.09 8.97
N LEU A 36 -4.41 -14.42 10.17
CA LEU A 36 -3.55 -14.67 11.31
C LEU A 36 -3.31 -16.18 11.46
N THR A 37 -2.10 -16.62 11.16
CA THR A 37 -1.64 -17.99 11.41
C THR A 37 -0.88 -18.08 12.74
N PRO A 38 -0.77 -19.28 13.37
CA PRO A 38 -0.17 -19.42 14.70
C PRO A 38 1.28 -18.93 14.85
N ASP A 39 2.04 -18.88 13.76
CA ASP A 39 3.38 -18.32 13.69
C ASP A 39 3.42 -16.80 13.92
N LEU A 40 2.34 -16.07 13.64
CA LEU A 40 2.23 -14.62 13.84
C LEU A 40 1.58 -14.24 15.19
N TRP A 41 1.34 -15.18 16.11
CA TRP A 41 0.72 -14.87 17.42
C TRP A 41 1.64 -14.17 18.40
N THR A 42 2.95 -14.24 18.17
CA THR A 42 3.92 -13.57 19.04
C THR A 42 3.72 -12.05 18.98
N GLU A 43 3.74 -11.40 20.13
CA GLU A 43 3.56 -9.95 20.19
C GLU A 43 4.76 -9.22 19.57
N ASN A 44 4.50 -8.37 18.57
CA ASN A 44 5.49 -7.47 17.99
C ASN A 44 5.34 -6.07 18.61
N PRO A 45 6.36 -5.54 19.31
CA PRO A 45 6.28 -4.18 19.86
C PRO A 45 6.23 -3.14 18.73
N LEU A 46 5.43 -2.09 18.92
CA LEU A 46 5.35 -0.99 17.98
C LEU A 46 6.67 -0.21 17.97
N ILE A 47 7.35 -0.22 16.83
CA ILE A 47 8.55 0.58 16.59
C ILE A 47 8.16 2.01 16.17
N LYS A 48 9.11 2.95 16.29
CA LYS A 48 8.93 4.30 15.77
C LYS A 48 8.63 4.23 14.26
N SER A 49 7.70 5.06 13.80
CA SER A 49 7.41 5.12 12.36
C SER A 49 8.63 5.70 11.62
N PRO A 50 8.90 5.29 10.38
CA PRO A 50 10.00 5.85 9.59
C PRO A 50 9.90 7.38 9.46
N TYR A 51 8.69 7.93 9.38
CA TYR A 51 8.47 9.38 9.37
C TYR A 51 8.96 10.07 10.65
N GLN A 52 8.80 9.42 11.80
CA GLN A 52 9.28 9.93 13.08
C GLN A 52 10.80 9.76 13.23
N GLU A 53 11.37 8.68 12.70
CA GLU A 53 12.82 8.43 12.78
C GLU A 53 13.63 9.34 11.86
N TYR A 54 13.14 9.59 10.65
CA TYR A 54 13.83 10.39 9.63
C TYR A 54 13.26 11.80 9.47
N SER A 55 12.63 12.36 10.51
CA SER A 55 11.98 13.68 10.46
C SER A 55 12.96 14.78 10.04
N ASP A 56 14.17 14.78 10.59
CA ASP A 56 15.18 15.81 10.32
C ASP A 56 15.69 15.72 8.88
N TYR A 57 15.88 14.49 8.38
CA TYR A 57 16.27 14.24 7.00
C TYR A 57 15.19 14.67 6.01
N LEU A 58 13.92 14.34 6.31
CA LEU A 58 12.79 14.72 5.47
C LEU A 58 12.60 16.24 5.47
N MET A 59 12.76 16.93 6.61
CA MET A 59 12.66 18.38 6.66
C MET A 59 13.68 19.07 5.74
N MET A 60 14.91 18.55 5.69
CA MET A 60 15.97 19.15 4.88
C MET A 60 15.84 18.84 3.38
N ASN A 61 15.39 17.63 3.03
CA ASN A 61 15.50 17.10 1.66
C ASN A 61 14.16 16.92 0.94
N HIS A 62 13.03 17.00 1.67
CA HIS A 62 11.72 16.89 1.06
C HIS A 62 11.38 18.18 0.30
N ARG A 63 11.37 18.10 -1.05
CA ARG A 63 10.73 19.13 -1.87
C ARG A 63 9.21 18.96 -1.77
N PRO A 64 8.47 19.90 -1.16
CA PRO A 64 7.02 19.83 -1.13
C PRO A 64 6.50 19.89 -2.57
N VAL A 65 5.72 18.88 -2.96
CA VAL A 65 5.01 18.89 -4.24
C VAL A 65 3.89 19.93 -4.12
N GLY A 66 4.17 21.17 -4.53
CA GLY A 66 3.19 22.28 -4.54
C GLY A 66 3.70 23.67 -4.12
N ALA A 67 4.96 23.84 -3.71
CA ALA A 67 5.47 25.17 -3.32
C ALA A 67 5.89 26.04 -4.53
N GLY A 68 4.91 26.72 -5.15
CA GLY A 68 5.03 28.10 -5.61
C GLY A 68 5.60 28.42 -7.01
N GLN A 69 4.72 28.50 -8.02
CA GLN A 69 4.75 29.58 -9.02
C GLN A 69 3.67 30.60 -8.60
N GLN A 70 3.96 31.44 -7.61
CA GLN A 70 3.17 32.66 -7.43
C GLN A 70 3.66 33.67 -8.47
N ARG A 71 2.89 33.81 -9.55
CA ARG A 71 3.10 34.81 -10.60
C ARG A 71 3.06 36.20 -9.94
N GLN A 72 4.20 36.89 -9.90
CA GLN A 72 4.25 38.32 -9.63
C GLN A 72 3.51 39.03 -10.78
N GLU A 73 2.28 39.48 -10.54
CA GLU A 73 1.66 40.51 -11.37
C GLU A 73 2.05 41.87 -10.79
N GLN A 74 3.06 42.48 -11.42
CA GLN A 74 3.29 43.91 -11.39
C GLN A 74 2.13 44.61 -12.10
N VAL A 75 1.37 45.44 -11.38
CA VAL A 75 0.85 46.75 -11.84
C VAL A 75 0.90 47.71 -10.66
#